data_AF-A0A059FST2-F1
#
_entry.id   AF-A0A059FST2-F1
#
_cell.length_a   1.000
_cell.length_b   1.000
_cell.length_c   1.000
_cell.angle_alpha   90.00
_cell.angle_beta   90.00
_cell.angle_gamma   90.00
#
_symmetry.space_group_name_H-M   'P 1'
#
loop_
_entity.id
_entity.type
_entity.pdbx_description
1 polymer ?
#
loop_
_entity_poly.entity_id
_entity_poly.type
_entity_poly.pdbx_seq_one_letter_code
_entity_poly.pdbx_strand_id
1 'polypeptide(L)' 'MMRVDGVETVDVDFATKIATVTFDPAVTTADTIAAASTDVGYPATRSGA' A
#
# COMPACT_ATOMS: atom_id res chain seq x y z
N MET A 1 -11.87 -8.33 -2.56
CA MET A 1 -10.47 -8.33 -2.09
C MET A 1 -9.60 -7.93 -3.25
N MET A 2 -9.22 -6.65 -3.34
CA MET A 2 -8.33 -6.17 -4.39
C MET A 2 -6.92 -6.28 -3.83
N ARG A 3 -6.19 -7.34 -4.22
CA ARG A 3 -4.75 -7.42 -3.98
C ARG A 3 -4.07 -6.71 -5.14
N VAL A 4 -3.16 -5.79 -4.83
CA VAL A 4 -2.31 -5.17 -5.84
C VAL A 4 -1.28 -6.20 -6.25
N ASP A 5 -1.16 -6.45 -7.55
CA ASP A 5 -0.18 -7.39 -8.09
C ASP A 5 1.24 -6.92 -7.73
N GLY A 6 2.11 -7.84 -7.33
CA GLY A 6 3.44 -7.53 -6.80
C GLY A 6 3.50 -7.17 -5.31
N VAL A 7 2.37 -7.08 -4.59
CA VAL A 7 2.40 -6.99 -3.12
C VAL A 7 2.61 -8.37 -2.53
N GLU A 8 3.74 -8.56 -1.83
CA GLU A 8 4.06 -9.81 -1.15
C GLU A 8 3.41 -9.86 0.24
N THR A 9 3.61 -8.81 1.03
CA THR A 9 3.18 -8.78 2.43
C THR A 9 2.64 -7.41 2.81
N VAL A 10 1.61 -7.38 3.66
CA VAL A 10 1.06 -6.16 4.25
C VAL A 10 1.00 -6.37 5.75
N ASP A 11 1.72 -5.54 6.49
CA ASP A 11 1.65 -5.44 7.94
C ASP A 11 0.93 -4.14 8.30
N VAL A 12 -0.09 -4.22 9.14
CA VAL A 12 -0.89 -3.05 9.53
C VAL A 12 -0.77 -2.87 11.04
N ASP A 13 -0.06 -1.82 11.42
CA ASP A 13 0.01 -1.38 12.79
C ASP A 13 -1.22 -0.51 13.10
N PHE A 14 -2.22 -1.12 13.73
CA PHE A 14 -3.46 -0.43 14.11
C PHE A 14 -3.28 0.60 15.23
N ALA A 15 -2.23 0.47 16.04
CA ALA A 15 -1.95 1.38 17.14
C ALA A 15 -1.50 2.75 16.62
N THR A 16 -0.61 2.74 15.63
CA THR A 16 -0.08 3.93 14.95
C THR A 16 -0.84 4.28 13.68
N LYS A 17 -1.73 3.40 13.20
CA LYS A 17 -2.44 3.49 11.92
C LYS A 17 -1.49 3.55 10.72
N ILE A 18 -0.36 2.85 10.83
CA ILE A 18 0.64 2.75 9.77
C ILE A 18 0.53 1.38 9.10
N ALA A 19 0.49 1.36 7.77
CA ALA A 19 0.57 0.13 7.00
C ALA A 19 1.97 0.03 6.36
N THR A 20 2.72 -1.00 6.71
CA THR A 20 3.99 -1.36 6.08
C THR A 20 3.71 -2.41 5.01
N VAL A 21 3.96 -2.06 3.76
CA VAL A 21 3.74 -2.95 2.62
C VAL A 21 5.08 -3.34 2.01
N THR A 22 5.31 -4.64 1.90
CA THR A 22 6.43 -5.22 1.14
C THR A 22 5.91 -5.62 -0.23
N PHE A 23 6.52 -5.05 -1.27
CA PHE A 23 6.14 -5.28 -2.65
C PHE A 23 7.36 -5.33 -3.55
N ASP A 24 7.24 -6.03 -4.67
CA ASP A 24 8.28 -6.08 -5.69
C ASP A 24 8.29 -4.77 -6.52
N PRO A 25 9.35 -3.95 -6.43
CA PRO A 25 9.46 -2.71 -7.19
C PRO A 25 9.56 -2.92 -8.71
N ALA A 26 9.81 -4.14 -9.19
CA ALA A 26 9.79 -4.47 -10.62
C ALA A 26 8.37 -4.66 -11.16
N VAL A 27 7.40 -4.99 -10.30
CA VAL A 27 6.00 -5.27 -10.66
C VAL A 27 5.07 -4.12 -10.28
N THR A 28 5.32 -3.46 -9.14
CA THR A 28 4.46 -2.39 -8.64
C THR A 28 5.26 -1.32 -7.90
N THR A 29 4.63 -0.19 -7.61
CA THR A 29 5.26 0.87 -6.84
C THR A 29 4.35 1.33 -5.70
N ALA A 30 4.93 1.92 -4.66
CA ALA A 30 4.14 2.46 -3.56
C ALA A 30 3.16 3.57 -3.99
N ASP A 31 3.34 4.17 -5.18
CA ASP A 31 2.37 5.12 -5.73
C ASP A 31 1.16 4.38 -6.31
N THR A 32 1.42 3.30 -7.05
CA THR A 32 0.40 2.39 -7.58
C THR A 32 -0.41 1.73 -6.45
N ILE A 33 0.25 1.35 -5.36
CA ILE A 33 -0.41 0.78 -4.16
C ILE A 33 -1.28 1.83 -3.47
N ALA A 34 -0.80 3.06 -3.34
CA ALA A 34 -1.56 4.18 -2.79
C ALA A 34 -2.75 4.55 -3.69
N ALA A 35 -2.57 4.55 -5.01
CA ALA A 35 -3.62 4.79 -5.99
C ALA A 35 -4.70 3.71 -5.94
N ALA A 36 -4.32 2.43 -5.85
CA ALA A 36 -5.27 1.33 -5.68
C ALA A 36 -6.07 1.45 -4.37
N SER A 37 -5.43 1.90 -3.29
CA SER A 37 -6.11 2.18 -2.01
C SER A 37 -7.08 3.35 -2.14
N THR A 38 -6.68 4.38 -2.88
CA THR A 38 -7.49 5.58 -3.16
C THR A 38 -8.71 5.26 -4.01
N ASP A 39 -8.56 4.40 -5.02
CA ASP A 39 -9.64 3.94 -5.92
C ASP A 39 -10.78 3.25 -5.15
N VAL A 40 -10.43 2.47 -4.12
CA VAL A 40 -11.42 1.84 -3.22
C VAL A 40 -11.91 2.75 -2.08
N GLY A 41 -11.59 4.05 -2.13
CA GLY A 41 -12.10 5.05 -1.18
C GLY A 41 -11.25 5.26 0.08
N TYR A 42 -10.04 4.71 0.12
CA TYR A 42 -9.07 4.90 1.21
C TYR A 42 -7.82 5.62 0.69
N PRO A 43 -7.85 6.96 0.56
CA PRO A 43 -6.68 7.72 0.15
C PRO A 43 -5.53 7.46 1.12
N ALA A 44 -4.45 6.86 0.60
CA ALA A 44 -3.23 6.56 1.35
C ALA A 44 -2.10 7.45 0.85
N THR A 45 -1.29 7.98 1.78
CA THR A 45 -0.11 8.78 1.47
C THR A 45 1.14 8.05 1.93
N ARG A 46 2.23 8.14 1.15
CA ARG A 46 3.52 7.61 1.61
C ARG A 46 3.96 8.42 2.83
N SER A 47 4.25 7.72 3.92
CA SER A 47 4.86 8.32 5.10
C SER A 47 6.34 8.61 4.82
N GLY A 48 6.67 9.83 4.37
CA GLY A 48 8.05 10.27 4.16
C GLY A 48 8.27 11.24 3.01
N ALA A 49 7.40 12.25 2.86
CA ALA A 49 7.68 13.42 2.01
C ALA A 49 8.47 14.48 2.78
#